data_AF-A0AAE8MJJ4-F1
#
_entry.id   AF-A0AAE8MJJ4-F1
#
_cell.length_a   1.000
_cell.length_b   1.000
_cell.length_c   1.000
_cell.angle_alpha   90.00
_cell.angle_beta   90.00
_cell.angle_gamma   90.00
#
_symmetry.space_group_name_H-M   'P 1'
#
loop_
_entity.id
_entity.type
_entity.pdbx_description
1 polymer ?
#
loop_
_entity_poly.entity_id
_entity_poly.type
_entity_poly.pdbx_seq_one_letter_code
_entity_poly.pdbx_strand_id
1 'polypeptide(L)'
;MPSIAAITIFIFGLSAFNHGVSNLISPRKALAAKQLHESALPALNGFSVAIIGIGIYYMLAAYQENRTFFILTLARFISASIFWLQGPAWRVIATWEAISAVMTAAALAGEAYLA
;
A
#
# COMPACT_ATOMS: atom_id res chain seq x y z
N MET A 1 -12.07 18.00 11.35
CA MET A 1 -10.67 17.71 10.96
C MET A 1 -10.60 16.22 10.65
N PRO A 2 -9.87 15.79 9.61
CA PRO A 2 -9.71 14.37 9.33
C PRO A 2 -9.03 13.68 10.52
N SER A 3 -9.44 12.46 10.81
CA SER A 3 -8.82 11.63 11.84
C SER A 3 -7.35 11.34 11.50
N ILE A 4 -6.53 11.08 12.51
CA ILE A 4 -5.14 10.66 12.31
C ILE A 4 -5.13 9.36 11.49
N ALA A 5 -6.05 8.43 11.78
CA ALA A 5 -6.22 7.21 11.00
C ALA A 5 -6.49 7.52 9.52
N ALA A 6 -7.43 8.43 9.20
CA ALA A 6 -7.72 8.85 7.83
C ALA A 6 -6.50 9.45 7.14
N ILE A 7 -5.69 10.27 7.83
CA ILE A 7 -4.44 10.81 7.30
C ILE A 7 -3.46 9.68 6.92
N THR A 8 -3.28 8.68 7.78
CA THR A 8 -2.39 7.54 7.46
C THR A 8 -2.84 6.77 6.23
N ILE A 9 -4.15 6.52 6.11
CA ILE A 9 -4.74 5.80 4.98
C ILE A 9 -4.63 6.61 3.69
N PHE A 10 -4.86 7.93 3.76
CA PHE A 10 -4.72 8.81 2.60
C PHE A 10 -3.28 8.82 2.08
N ILE A 11 -2.30 9.00 2.96
CA ILE A 11 -0.87 9.00 2.59
C ILE A 11 -0.49 7.67 1.95
N PHE A 12 -0.94 6.55 2.53
CA PHE A 12 -0.65 5.24 1.95
C PHE A 12 -1.35 5.06 0.60
N GLY A 13 -2.62 5.46 0.48
CA GLY A 13 -3.37 5.41 -0.78
C GLY A 13 -2.70 6.23 -1.89
N LEU A 14 -2.22 7.43 -1.58
CA LEU A 14 -1.45 8.26 -2.51
C LEU A 14 -0.13 7.59 -2.91
N SER A 15 0.57 6.97 -1.95
CA SER A 15 1.82 6.24 -2.24
C SER A 15 1.57 5.04 -3.18
N ALA A 16 0.50 4.28 -2.96
CA ALA A 16 0.12 3.16 -3.80
C ALA A 16 -0.24 3.65 -5.21
N PHE A 17 -1.11 4.66 -5.32
CA PHE A 17 -1.47 5.27 -6.60
C PHE A 17 -0.23 5.67 -7.41
N ASN A 18 0.68 6.43 -6.79
CA ASN A 18 1.92 6.87 -7.44
C ASN A 18 2.83 5.70 -7.83
N HIS A 19 2.91 4.65 -7.01
CA HIS A 19 3.69 3.45 -7.33
C HIS A 19 3.15 2.73 -8.57
N GLY A 20 1.84 2.52 -8.62
CA GLY A 20 1.19 1.88 -9.77
C GLY A 20 1.34 2.69 -11.06
N VAL A 21 1.14 4.01 -11.00
CA VAL A 21 1.37 4.92 -12.14
C VAL A 21 2.82 4.88 -12.60
N SER A 22 3.77 4.97 -11.67
CA SER A 22 5.21 4.95 -11.98
C SER A 22 5.63 3.64 -12.64
N ASN A 23 5.09 2.50 -12.19
CA ASN A 23 5.34 1.21 -12.82
C ASN A 23 4.81 1.17 -14.26
N LEU A 24 3.65 1.76 -14.55
CA LEU A 24 3.09 1.80 -15.92
C LEU A 24 3.84 2.76 -16.84
N ILE A 25 4.38 3.87 -16.32
CA ILE A 25 5.20 4.81 -17.11
C ILE A 25 6.54 4.17 -17.51
N SER A 26 7.12 3.33 -16.64
CA SER A 26 8.43 2.72 -16.88
C SER A 26 8.49 1.25 -16.44
N PRO A 27 7.75 0.36 -17.12
CA PRO A 27 7.52 -1.00 -16.62
C PRO A 27 8.77 -1.88 -16.67
N ARG A 28 9.68 -1.66 -17.63
CA ARG A 28 10.98 -2.36 -17.67
C ARG A 28 11.89 -1.99 -16.49
N LYS A 29 11.88 -0.71 -16.06
CA LYS A 29 12.63 -0.27 -14.86
C LYS A 29 12.02 -0.91 -13.60
N ALA A 30 10.70 -1.00 -13.53
CA ALA A 30 9.99 -1.62 -12.42
C ALA A 30 10.24 -3.14 -12.34
N LEU A 31 10.35 -3.85 -13.47
CA LEU A 31 10.78 -5.26 -13.50
C LEU A 31 12.21 -5.41 -12.96
N ALA A 32 13.15 -4.60 -13.45
CA ALA A 32 14.55 -4.65 -13.03
C ALA A 32 14.69 -4.36 -11.53
N ALA A 33 13.98 -3.36 -11.01
CA ALA A 33 13.98 -3.02 -9.59
C ALA A 33 13.46 -4.17 -8.70
N LYS A 34 12.54 -4.99 -9.22
CA LYS A 34 11.98 -6.17 -8.55
C LYS A 34 12.71 -7.48 -8.89
N GLN A 35 13.79 -7.39 -9.68
CA GLN A 35 14.56 -8.52 -10.19
C GLN A 35 13.67 -9.57 -10.90
N LEU A 36 12.65 -9.11 -11.62
CA LEU A 36 11.72 -9.97 -12.35
C LEU A 36 12.18 -10.19 -13.79
N HIS A 37 11.92 -11.39 -14.33
CA HIS A 37 12.16 -11.73 -15.73
C HIS A 37 11.22 -10.95 -16.66
N GLU A 38 11.64 -10.69 -17.91
CA GLU A 38 10.83 -9.93 -18.87
C GLU A 38 9.45 -10.56 -19.16
N SER A 39 9.34 -11.89 -19.03
CA SER A 39 8.07 -12.60 -19.18
C SER A 39 7.03 -12.21 -18.12
N ALA A 40 7.43 -11.58 -17.01
CA ALA A 40 6.51 -11.07 -16.00
C ALA A 40 5.90 -9.70 -16.37
N LEU A 41 6.28 -9.09 -17.49
CA LEU A 41 5.79 -7.77 -17.91
C LEU A 41 4.26 -7.65 -17.93
N PRO A 42 3.49 -8.60 -18.51
CA PRO A 42 2.02 -8.49 -18.51
C PRO A 42 1.45 -8.54 -17.09
N ALA A 43 1.99 -9.41 -16.23
CA ALA A 43 1.58 -9.53 -14.84
C ALA A 43 1.89 -8.27 -14.04
N LEU A 44 3.07 -7.66 -14.25
CA LEU A 44 3.45 -6.39 -13.62
C LEU A 44 2.51 -5.26 -14.01
N ASN A 45 2.13 -5.17 -15.29
CA ASN A 45 1.19 -4.14 -15.76
C ASN A 45 -0.20 -4.33 -15.14
N GLY A 46 -0.72 -5.55 -15.15
CA GLY A 46 -2.00 -5.86 -14.50
C GLY A 46 -1.99 -5.55 -13.00
N PHE A 47 -0.92 -5.94 -12.31
CA PHE A 47 -0.73 -5.64 -10.89
C PHE A 47 -0.63 -4.13 -10.63
N SER A 48 0.02 -3.38 -11.53
CA SER A 48 0.16 -1.92 -11.40
C SER A 48 -1.19 -1.20 -11.53
N VAL A 49 -2.07 -1.65 -12.41
CA VAL A 49 -3.45 -1.13 -12.49
C VAL A 49 -4.23 -1.45 -11.21
N ALA A 50 -4.09 -2.66 -10.68
CA ALA A 50 -4.72 -3.04 -9.41
C ALA A 50 -4.24 -2.15 -8.24
N ILE A 51 -2.93 -1.86 -8.17
CA ILE A 51 -2.36 -0.95 -7.16
C ILE A 51 -2.93 0.47 -7.29
N ILE A 52 -3.12 0.98 -8.51
CA ILE A 52 -3.77 2.28 -8.74
C ILE A 52 -5.19 2.27 -8.15
N GLY A 53 -5.96 1.22 -8.43
CA GLY A 53 -7.30 1.02 -7.87
C GLY A 53 -7.28 1.01 -6.33
N ILE A 54 -6.38 0.24 -5.71
CA ILE A 54 -6.18 0.23 -4.26
C ILE A 54 -5.92 1.64 -3.74
N GLY A 55 -5.03 2.40 -4.38
CA GLY A 55 -4.72 3.77 -4.00
C GLY A 55 -5.95 4.70 -4.01
N ILE A 56 -6.76 4.62 -5.07
CA ILE A 56 -8.02 5.37 -5.18
C ILE A 56 -8.99 4.99 -4.06
N TYR A 57 -9.20 3.69 -3.82
CA TYR A 57 -10.12 3.23 -2.77
C TYR A 57 -9.66 3.65 -1.37
N TYR A 58 -8.35 3.68 -1.11
CA TYR A 58 -7.82 4.11 0.17
C TYR A 58 -8.03 5.62 0.36
N MET A 59 -7.75 6.44 -0.65
CA MET A 59 -8.02 7.88 -0.59
C MET A 59 -9.53 8.16 -0.42
N LEU A 60 -10.40 7.41 -1.10
CA LEU A 60 -11.84 7.51 -0.94
C LEU A 60 -12.30 7.10 0.47
N ALA A 61 -11.79 5.98 1.00
CA ALA A 61 -12.10 5.53 2.35
C ALA A 61 -11.65 6.56 3.40
N ALA A 62 -10.49 7.19 3.21
CA ALA A 62 -10.01 8.28 4.06
C ALA A 62 -10.96 9.48 4.04
N TYR A 63 -11.39 9.91 2.84
CA TYR A 63 -12.38 10.99 2.69
C TYR A 63 -13.71 10.66 3.37
N GLN A 64 -14.14 9.40 3.32
CA GLN A 64 -15.38 8.92 3.93
C GLN A 64 -15.27 8.57 5.41
N GLU A 65 -14.10 8.70 6.03
CA GLU A 65 -13.84 8.27 7.42
C GLU A 65 -14.27 6.80 7.69
N ASN A 66 -14.08 5.92 6.71
CA ASN A 66 -14.57 4.54 6.77
C ASN A 66 -13.67 3.68 7.69
N ARG A 67 -13.98 3.67 8.99
CA ARG A 67 -13.20 2.97 10.02
C ARG A 67 -13.10 1.47 9.80
N THR A 68 -14.18 0.83 9.35
CA THR A 68 -14.17 -0.59 9.02
C THR A 68 -13.15 -0.88 7.92
N PHE A 69 -13.11 -0.03 6.88
CA PHE A 69 -12.11 -0.15 5.83
C PHE A 69 -10.69 0.07 6.36
N PHE A 70 -10.48 1.04 7.26
CA PHE A 70 -9.16 1.30 7.86
C PHE A 70 -8.62 0.05 8.58
N ILE A 71 -9.47 -0.62 9.36
CA ILE A 71 -9.13 -1.89 10.03
C ILE A 71 -8.78 -2.98 9.01
N LEU A 72 -9.56 -3.11 7.93
CA LEU A 72 -9.28 -4.09 6.87
C LEU A 72 -7.93 -3.84 6.19
N THR A 73 -7.46 -2.58 6.12
CA THR A 73 -6.12 -2.29 5.59
C THR A 73 -4.99 -2.85 6.45
N LEU A 74 -5.25 -3.31 7.68
CA LEU A 74 -4.25 -4.02 8.48
C LEU A 74 -3.86 -5.38 7.88
N ALA A 75 -4.62 -5.88 6.89
CA ALA A 75 -4.20 -7.00 6.04
C ALA A 75 -2.85 -6.74 5.33
N ARG A 76 -2.37 -5.50 5.29
CA ARG A 76 -1.01 -5.15 4.84
C ARG A 76 0.12 -5.85 5.64
N PHE A 77 -0.13 -6.33 6.86
CA PHE A 77 0.83 -7.20 7.56
C PHE A 77 1.05 -8.54 6.83
N ILE A 78 0.02 -9.04 6.15
CA ILE A 78 0.09 -10.25 5.33
C ILE A 78 0.95 -9.97 4.09
N SER A 79 0.69 -8.87 3.36
CA SER A 79 1.48 -8.49 2.20
C SER A 79 2.94 -8.21 2.57
N ALA A 80 3.19 -7.51 3.69
CA ALA A 80 4.54 -7.28 4.21
C ALA A 80 5.30 -8.59 4.44
N SER A 81 4.65 -9.58 5.07
CA SER A 81 5.24 -10.89 5.34
C SER A 81 5.55 -11.66 4.05
N ILE A 82 4.62 -11.64 3.08
CA ILE A 82 4.83 -12.27 1.77
C ILE A 82 6.02 -11.60 1.06
N PHE A 83 6.03 -10.27 0.95
CA PHE A 83 7.11 -9.54 0.27
C PHE A 83 8.46 -9.72 0.96
N TRP A 84 8.50 -9.89 2.28
CA TRP A 84 9.74 -10.19 2.99
C TRP A 84 10.37 -11.51 2.53
N LEU A 85 9.53 -12.53 2.33
CA LEU A 85 9.93 -13.86 1.87
C LEU A 85 10.34 -13.89 0.39
N GLN A 86 9.88 -12.94 -0.43
CA GLN A 86 10.28 -12.83 -1.84
C GLN A 86 11.75 -12.40 -2.04
N GLY A 87 12.43 -11.97 -0.97
CA GLY A 87 13.86 -11.68 -0.99
C GLY A 87 14.23 -10.19 -1.05
N PRO A 88 15.54 -9.86 -1.17
CA PRO A 88 16.05 -8.51 -0.95
C PRO A 88 15.41 -7.42 -1.81
N ALA A 89 15.09 -7.72 -3.08
CA ALA A 89 14.46 -6.77 -4.00
C ALA A 89 13.07 -6.29 -3.55
N TRP A 90 12.40 -7.07 -2.70
CA TRP A 90 11.05 -6.81 -2.21
C TRP A 90 11.01 -6.24 -0.80
N ARG A 91 12.14 -6.23 -0.08
CA ARG A 91 12.20 -5.79 1.32
C ARG A 91 11.84 -4.33 1.52
N VAL A 92 12.11 -3.47 0.54
CA VAL A 92 11.68 -2.06 0.59
C VAL A 92 10.16 -1.96 0.63
N ILE A 93 9.47 -2.71 -0.23
CA ILE A 93 8.00 -2.75 -0.26
C ILE A 93 7.48 -3.41 1.02
N ALA A 94 8.07 -4.52 1.45
CA ALA A 94 7.70 -5.20 2.69
C ALA A 94 7.78 -4.27 3.92
N THR A 95 8.85 -3.48 4.00
CA THR A 95 9.07 -2.53 5.09
C THR A 95 8.04 -1.41 5.04
N TRP A 96 7.74 -0.89 3.85
CA TRP A 96 6.72 0.15 3.68
C TRP A 96 5.32 -0.33 4.08
N GLU A 97 4.93 -1.53 3.65
CA GLU A 97 3.68 -2.18 4.04
C GLU A 97 3.59 -2.34 5.57
N ALA A 98 4.65 -2.85 6.21
CA ALA A 98 4.68 -3.04 7.66
C ALA A 98 4.59 -1.72 8.44
N ILE A 99 5.46 -0.74 8.13
CA ILE A 99 5.49 0.55 8.83
C ILE A 99 4.16 1.28 8.67
N SER A 100 3.62 1.31 7.45
CA SER A 100 2.34 1.98 7.20
C SER A 100 1.15 1.29 7.87
N ALA A 101 1.15 -0.04 7.98
CA ALA A 101 0.15 -0.78 8.73
C ALA A 101 0.26 -0.52 10.24
N VAL A 102 1.48 -0.46 10.79
CA VAL A 102 1.73 -0.10 12.21
C VAL A 102 1.22 1.31 12.49
N MET A 103 1.51 2.29 11.64
CA MET A 103 1.03 3.66 11.81
C MET A 103 -0.50 3.73 11.83
N THR A 104 -1.17 3.04 10.91
CA THR A 104 -2.64 2.98 10.90
C THR A 104 -3.19 2.28 12.15
N ALA A 105 -2.59 1.16 12.59
CA ALA A 105 -3.01 0.46 13.80
C ALA A 105 -2.86 1.33 15.05
N ALA A 106 -1.72 2.03 15.17
CA ALA A 106 -1.47 2.93 16.29
C ALA A 106 -2.45 4.12 16.29
N ALA A 107 -2.74 4.70 15.12
CA ALA A 107 -3.73 5.76 15.01
C ALA A 107 -5.13 5.29 15.42
N LEU A 108 -5.57 4.12 14.94
CA LEU A 108 -6.86 3.53 15.32
C LEU A 108 -6.94 3.25 16.83
N ALA A 109 -5.89 2.66 17.42
CA ALA A 109 -5.84 2.36 18.84
C ALA A 109 -5.81 3.63 19.70
N GLY A 110 -5.03 4.64 19.32
CA GLY A 110 -4.94 5.91 20.04
C GLY A 110 -6.27 6.67 20.01
N GLU A 111 -6.96 6.68 18.86
CA GLU A 111 -8.27 7.31 18.74
C GLU A 111 -9.35 6.56 19.52
N ALA A 112 -9.29 5.23 19.57
CA ALA A 112 -10.21 4.44 20.39
C ALA A 112 -9.98 4.63 21.91
N TYR A 113 -8.74 4.87 22.33
CA TYR A 113 -8.39 5.11 23.74
C TYR A 113 -8.81 6.52 24.22
N LEU A 114 -8.85 7.49 23.32
CA LEU A 114 -9.18 8.89 23.63
C LEU A 114 -10.66 9.24 23.43
N ALA A 115 -11.47 8.29 22.91
CA ALA A 115 -12.91 8.43 22.71
C ALA A 115 -13.70 8.02 23.95
#